data_AF-A0A455UET2-F1
#
_entry.id   AF-A0A455UET2-F1
#
_cell.length_a   1.000
_cell.length_b   1.000
_cell.length_c   1.000
_cell.angle_alpha   90.00
_cell.angle_beta   90.00
_cell.angle_gamma   90.00
#
_symmetry.space_group_name_H-M   'P 1'
#
loop_
_entity.id
_entity.type
_entity.pdbx_description
1 polymer ?
#
loop_
_entity_poly.entity_id
_entity_poly.type
_entity_poly.pdbx_seq_one_letter_code
_entity_poly.pdbx_strand_id
1 'polypeptide(L)'
;MFGEGGVQGLEGEAHRQHKALFLSLMSQSRIDALVELVEHYWQLRLSYWESQASIILLDELHHILCRAACAWCGIPLHNVDSPEMTKRLVLMIEGGAAIGPKHWAAGRAIRLKMRL
;
A
#
# COMPACT_ATOMS: atom_id res chain seq x y z
N MET A 1 7.27 4.50 10.37
CA MET A 1 6.64 3.46 9.53
C MET A 1 5.23 3.10 10.00
N PHE A 2 5.02 2.75 11.29
CA PHE A 2 3.75 2.14 11.74
C PHE A 2 2.64 3.10 12.22
N GLY A 3 2.89 4.41 12.26
CA GLY A 3 1.96 5.39 12.86
C GLY A 3 1.93 5.30 14.39
N GLU A 4 1.33 6.30 15.05
CA GLU A 4 1.08 6.26 16.48
C GLU A 4 -0.18 5.42 16.77
N GLY A 5 -0.13 4.52 17.77
CA GLY A 5 -1.27 3.66 18.13
C GLY A 5 -1.48 2.42 17.24
N GLY A 6 -0.51 2.07 16.39
CA GLY A 6 -0.55 0.84 15.59
C GLY A 6 -0.49 -0.43 16.46
N VAL A 7 -1.02 -1.54 15.92
CA VAL A 7 -1.04 -2.85 16.61
C VAL A 7 0.35 -3.31 17.06
N GLN A 8 1.42 -2.84 16.40
CA GLN A 8 2.81 -3.17 16.68
C GLN A 8 3.30 -2.72 18.07
N GLY A 9 2.63 -1.73 18.70
CA GLY A 9 2.96 -1.23 20.03
C GLY A 9 1.99 -1.64 21.14
N LEU A 10 0.97 -2.46 20.82
CA LEU A 10 0.01 -2.97 21.80
C LEU A 10 0.52 -4.26 22.43
N GLU A 11 0.17 -4.48 23.69
CA GLU A 11 0.46 -5.72 24.41
C GLU A 11 -0.83 -6.37 24.95
N GLY A 12 -0.74 -7.64 25.34
CA GLY A 12 -1.82 -8.36 26.02
C GLY A 12 -3.12 -8.45 25.21
N GLU A 13 -4.24 -8.14 25.87
CA GLU A 13 -5.58 -8.30 25.30
C GLU A 13 -5.87 -7.31 24.16
N ALA A 14 -5.42 -6.06 24.29
CA ALA A 14 -5.58 -5.05 23.25
C ALA A 14 -4.88 -5.47 21.95
N HIS A 15 -3.68 -6.06 22.04
CA HIS A 15 -2.99 -6.63 20.89
C HIS A 15 -3.78 -7.79 20.26
N ARG A 16 -4.29 -8.73 21.06
CA ARG A 16 -5.06 -9.88 20.55
C ARG A 16 -6.30 -9.46 19.79
N GLN A 17 -7.07 -8.51 20.32
CA GLN A 17 -8.29 -8.01 19.68
C GLN A 17 -7.99 -7.32 18.34
N HIS A 18 -6.99 -6.44 18.30
CA HIS A 18 -6.59 -5.79 17.06
C HIS A 18 -6.00 -6.78 16.05
N LYS A 19 -5.19 -7.75 16.50
CA LYS A 19 -4.62 -8.78 15.62
C LYS A 19 -5.71 -9.67 15.02
N ALA A 20 -6.75 -10.01 15.78
CA ALA A 20 -7.89 -10.78 15.30
C ALA A 20 -8.63 -10.06 14.16
N LEU A 21 -8.79 -8.74 14.25
CA LEU A 21 -9.35 -7.93 13.16
C LEU A 21 -8.50 -8.05 11.89
N PHE A 22 -7.17 -7.92 11.98
CA PHE A 22 -6.30 -8.09 10.80
C PHE A 22 -6.40 -9.50 10.20
N LEU A 23 -6.43 -10.55 11.03
CA LEU A 23 -6.54 -11.93 10.58
C LEU A 23 -7.90 -12.22 9.94
N SER A 24 -8.98 -11.58 10.39
CA SER A 24 -10.31 -11.72 9.77
C SER A 24 -10.33 -11.26 8.30
N LEU A 25 -9.38 -10.40 7.89
CA LEU A 25 -9.23 -9.93 6.52
C LEU A 25 -8.34 -10.86 5.67
N MET A 26 -7.68 -11.84 6.28
CA MET A 26 -6.68 -12.73 5.66
C MET A 26 -7.22 -14.14 5.38
N SER A 27 -8.53 -14.30 5.18
CA SER A 27 -9.09 -15.56 4.69
C SER A 27 -8.55 -15.88 3.30
N GLN A 28 -8.38 -17.17 2.98
CA GLN A 28 -7.85 -17.61 1.68
C GLN A 28 -8.60 -16.98 0.50
N SER A 29 -9.93 -16.96 0.52
CA SER A 29 -10.75 -16.34 -0.54
C SER A 29 -10.47 -14.85 -0.74
N ARG A 30 -10.10 -14.12 0.31
CA ARG A 30 -9.71 -12.71 0.21
C ARG A 30 -8.31 -12.58 -0.35
N ILE A 31 -7.39 -13.48 0.01
CA ILE A 31 -6.04 -13.50 -0.56
C ILE A 31 -6.13 -13.78 -2.05
N ASP A 32 -6.93 -14.76 -2.47
CA ASP A 32 -7.14 -15.09 -3.88
C ASP A 32 -7.70 -13.89 -4.65
N ALA A 33 -8.71 -13.20 -4.10
CA ALA A 33 -9.23 -11.97 -4.70
C ALA A 33 -8.18 -10.85 -4.84
N LEU A 34 -7.21 -10.76 -3.92
CA LEU A 34 -6.11 -9.80 -4.05
C LEU A 34 -5.16 -10.21 -5.20
N VAL A 35 -4.87 -11.50 -5.34
CA VAL A 35 -4.03 -12.02 -6.43
C VAL A 35 -4.69 -11.75 -7.78
N GLU A 36 -5.98 -12.02 -7.91
CA GLU A 36 -6.75 -11.73 -9.14
C GLU A 36 -6.71 -10.23 -9.50
N LEU A 37 -6.80 -9.34 -8.52
CA LEU A 37 -6.68 -7.90 -8.75
C LEU A 37 -5.27 -7.50 -9.22
N VAL A 38 -4.23 -8.10 -8.64
CA VAL A 38 -2.84 -7.86 -9.08
C VAL A 38 -2.64 -8.33 -10.51
N GLU A 39 -3.11 -9.53 -10.85
CA GLU A 39 -3.06 -10.07 -12.21
C GLU A 39 -3.82 -9.20 -13.21
N HIS A 40 -5.01 -8.73 -12.83
CA HIS A 40 -5.82 -7.83 -13.65
C HIS A 40 -5.05 -6.54 -13.99
N TYR A 41 -4.51 -5.85 -12.98
CA TYR A 41 -3.76 -4.61 -13.22
C TYR A 41 -2.43 -4.86 -13.95
N TRP A 42 -1.79 -6.01 -13.75
CA TRP A 42 -0.62 -6.41 -14.52
C TRP A 42 -0.95 -6.52 -16.01
N GLN A 43 -2.01 -7.25 -16.35
CA GLN A 43 -2.45 -7.42 -17.75
C GLN A 43 -2.78 -6.09 -18.41
N LEU A 44 -3.43 -5.16 -17.69
CA LEU A 44 -3.73 -3.81 -18.20
C LEU A 44 -2.48 -3.00 -18.54
N ARG A 45 -1.32 -3.29 -17.93
CA ARG A 45 -0.06 -2.59 -18.21
C ARG A 45 0.72 -3.18 -19.38
N LEU A 46 0.43 -4.41 -19.80
CA LEU A 46 1.19 -5.11 -20.85
C LEU A 46 1.27 -4.30 -22.15
N SER A 47 0.13 -3.82 -22.68
CA SER A 47 0.12 -3.04 -23.92
C SER A 47 0.89 -1.72 -23.81
N TYR A 48 0.92 -1.10 -22.63
CA TYR A 48 1.76 0.06 -22.38
C TYR A 48 3.24 -0.34 -22.40
N TRP A 49 3.64 -1.38 -21.68
CA TRP A 49 5.03 -1.85 -21.63
C TRP A 49 5.58 -2.23 -22.99
N GLU A 50 4.78 -2.89 -23.83
CA GLU A 50 5.15 -3.24 -25.21
C GLU A 50 5.44 -2.01 -26.09
N SER A 51 4.79 -0.87 -25.79
CA SER A 51 5.00 0.38 -26.52
C SER A 51 6.22 1.19 -26.05
N GLN A 52 6.84 0.82 -24.92
CA GLN A 52 7.97 1.54 -24.35
C GLN A 52 9.30 0.89 -24.75
N ALA A 53 10.32 1.72 -24.99
CA ALA A 53 11.68 1.22 -25.22
C ALA A 53 12.28 0.55 -23.97
N SER A 54 11.88 1.01 -22.78
CA SER A 54 12.23 0.43 -21.49
C SER A 54 11.26 0.89 -20.39
N ILE A 55 11.18 0.13 -19.30
CA ILE A 55 10.38 0.44 -18.12
C ILE A 55 11.20 0.21 -16.85
N ILE A 56 10.81 0.86 -15.74
CA ILE A 56 11.32 0.55 -14.40
C ILE A 56 10.31 -0.38 -13.73
N LEU A 57 10.59 -1.69 -13.74
CA LEU A 57 9.65 -2.71 -13.24
C LEU A 57 9.20 -2.45 -11.79
N LEU A 58 10.08 -1.92 -10.95
CA LEU A 58 9.76 -1.63 -9.55
C LEU A 58 8.70 -0.52 -9.43
N ASP A 59 8.81 0.55 -10.23
CA ASP A 59 7.82 1.64 -10.24
C ASP A 59 6.46 1.14 -10.75
N GLU A 60 6.50 0.31 -11.79
CA GLU A 60 5.30 -0.35 -12.34
C GLU A 60 4.62 -1.25 -11.30
N LEU A 61 5.41 -2.03 -10.54
CA LEU A 61 4.90 -2.88 -9.49
C LEU A 61 4.30 -2.05 -8.34
N HIS A 62 4.92 -0.94 -7.96
CA HIS A 62 4.35 -0.02 -6.97
C HIS A 62 2.96 0.50 -7.40
N HIS A 63 2.80 0.85 -8.67
CA HIS A 63 1.51 1.28 -9.22
C HIS A 63 0.47 0.16 -9.19
N ILE A 64 0.83 -1.04 -9.66
CA ILE A 64 -0.06 -2.22 -9.69
C ILE A 64 -0.52 -2.58 -8.26
N LEU A 65 0.41 -2.70 -7.32
CA LEU A 65 0.12 -3.09 -5.94
C LEU A 65 -0.73 -2.04 -5.21
N CYS A 66 -0.48 -0.75 -5.44
CA CYS A 66 -1.28 0.34 -4.86
C CYS A 66 -2.75 0.23 -5.30
N ARG A 67 -3.01 0.04 -6.61
CA ARG A 67 -4.38 -0.10 -7.14
C ARG A 67 -5.05 -1.37 -6.65
N ALA A 68 -4.34 -2.50 -6.68
CA ALA A 68 -4.86 -3.78 -6.20
C ALA A 68 -5.25 -3.70 -4.72
N ALA A 69 -4.37 -3.14 -3.87
CA ALA A 69 -4.65 -2.98 -2.43
C ALA A 69 -5.82 -2.03 -2.16
N CYS A 70 -5.92 -0.90 -2.88
CA CYS A 70 -7.05 0.02 -2.72
C CYS A 70 -8.38 -0.65 -3.09
N ALA A 71 -8.43 -1.32 -4.24
CA ALA A 71 -9.62 -2.05 -4.68
C ALA A 71 -9.99 -3.18 -3.70
N TRP A 72 -9.01 -3.95 -3.22
CA TRP A 72 -9.21 -5.02 -2.26
C TRP A 72 -9.72 -4.54 -0.89
N CYS A 73 -9.31 -3.34 -0.48
CA CYS A 73 -9.81 -2.67 0.71
C CYS A 73 -11.19 -2.01 0.51
N GLY A 74 -11.78 -2.07 -0.69
CA GLY A 74 -13.03 -1.38 -1.03
C GLY A 74 -12.90 0.14 -1.11
N ILE A 75 -11.69 0.66 -1.25
CA ILE A 75 -11.43 2.10 -1.37
C ILE A 75 -11.65 2.50 -2.83
N PRO A 76 -12.57 3.43 -3.12
CA PRO A 76 -12.84 3.84 -4.50
C PRO A 76 -11.58 4.45 -5.14
N LEU A 77 -11.17 3.92 -6.29
CA LEU A 77 -9.93 4.33 -6.95
C LEU A 77 -9.91 5.81 -7.32
N HIS A 78 -11.03 6.42 -7.69
CA HIS A 78 -11.06 7.86 -7.98
C HIS A 78 -10.63 8.75 -6.80
N ASN A 79 -10.64 8.22 -5.56
CA ASN A 79 -10.19 8.94 -4.37
C ASN A 79 -8.69 8.78 -4.08
N VAL A 80 -8.04 7.76 -4.64
CA VAL A 80 -6.69 7.31 -4.23
C VAL A 80 -5.77 6.90 -5.37
N ASP A 81 -6.28 6.83 -6.60
CA ASP A 81 -5.56 6.46 -7.82
C ASP A 81 -4.85 7.68 -8.40
N SER A 82 -3.82 8.11 -7.67
CA SER A 82 -2.89 9.15 -8.10
C SER A 82 -1.46 8.62 -7.96
N PRO A 83 -0.55 8.93 -8.90
CA PRO A 83 0.88 8.70 -8.72
C PRO A 83 1.42 9.22 -7.38
N GLU A 84 0.80 10.27 -6.84
CA GLU A 84 1.15 10.81 -5.54
C GLU A 84 0.83 9.85 -4.38
N MET A 85 -0.29 9.12 -4.43
CA MET A 85 -0.66 8.14 -3.41
C MET A 85 0.33 6.98 -3.40
N THR A 86 0.62 6.41 -4.59
CA THR A 86 1.62 5.35 -4.74
C THR A 86 2.96 5.80 -4.17
N LYS A 87 3.42 6.99 -4.55
CA LYS A 87 4.66 7.56 -4.04
C LYS A 87 4.65 7.74 -2.52
N ARG A 88 3.54 8.18 -1.93
CA ARG A 88 3.39 8.31 -0.47
C ARG A 88 3.50 6.96 0.24
N LEU A 89 2.84 5.91 -0.27
CA LEU A 89 2.91 4.57 0.30
C LEU A 89 4.32 3.98 0.21
N VAL A 90 4.98 4.12 -0.94
CA VAL A 90 6.38 3.69 -1.14
C VAL A 90 7.31 4.42 -0.17
N LEU A 91 7.16 5.75 -0.04
CA LEU A 91 7.96 6.55 0.89
C LEU A 91 7.78 6.13 2.36
N MET A 92 6.60 5.65 2.75
CA MET A 92 6.39 5.16 4.13
C MET A 92 7.19 3.88 4.43
N ILE A 93 7.43 3.05 3.42
CA ILE A 93 8.19 1.80 3.53
C ILE A 93 9.69 2.10 3.39
N GLU A 94 10.09 2.74 2.29
CA GLU A 94 11.50 3.05 2.01
C GLU A 94 12.10 4.05 3.00
N GLY A 95 11.32 5.05 3.42
CA GLY A 95 11.76 6.06 4.38
C GLY A 95 11.76 5.58 5.83
N GLY A 96 11.18 4.41 6.12
CA GLY A 96 11.19 3.79 7.44
C GLY A 96 12.57 3.29 7.86
N ALA A 97 13.41 2.90 6.89
CA ALA A 97 14.78 2.43 7.10
C ALA A 97 15.86 3.45 6.70
N ALA A 98 15.46 4.59 6.13
CA ALA A 98 16.40 5.62 5.67
C ALA A 98 16.85 6.54 6.82
N ILE A 99 18.12 6.92 6.83
CA ILE A 99 18.67 8.04 7.62
C ILE A 99 18.80 9.24 6.66
N GLY A 100 18.27 10.41 7.03
CA GLY A 100 18.37 11.65 6.22
C GLY A 100 17.04 12.16 5.63
N PRO A 101 17.04 13.03 4.60
CA PRO A 101 15.84 13.75 4.10
C PRO A 101 14.64 12.86 3.73
N LYS A 102 14.90 11.62 3.29
CA LYS A 102 13.87 10.60 3.01
C LYS A 102 13.09 10.18 4.27
N HIS A 103 13.74 10.13 5.44
CA HIS A 103 13.09 9.88 6.74
C HIS A 103 12.10 11.00 7.12
N TRP A 104 12.50 12.26 6.91
CA TRP A 104 11.66 13.42 7.18
C TRP A 104 10.45 13.48 6.25
N ALA A 105 10.63 13.14 4.97
CA ALA A 105 9.53 13.03 4.01
C ALA A 105 8.53 11.93 4.41
N ALA A 106 9.01 10.76 4.85
CA ALA A 106 8.15 9.68 5.36
C ALA A 106 7.37 10.09 6.61
N GLY A 107 8.00 10.81 7.55
CA GLY A 107 7.32 11.35 8.74
C GLY A 107 6.19 12.33 8.40
N ARG A 108 6.33 13.14 7.33
CA ARG A 108 5.26 14.05 6.87
C ARG A 108 4.11 13.30 6.19
N ALA A 109 4.40 12.29 5.38
CA ALA A 109 3.38 11.46 4.73
C ALA A 109 2.45 10.77 5.76
N ILE A 110 3.00 10.34 6.90
CA ILE A 110 2.23 9.67 7.98
C ILE A 110 1.27 10.64 8.69
N ARG A 111 1.64 11.93 8.85
CA ARG A 111 0.89 12.90 9.66
C ARG A 111 -0.34 13.54 8.98
N LEU A 112 -0.50 13.40 7.67
CA LEU A 112 -1.57 14.08 6.92
C LEU A 112 -2.96 13.41 6.99
N LYS A 113 -3.17 12.43 7.89
CA LYS A 113 -4.40 11.62 7.96
C LYS A 113 -5.22 11.79 9.26
N MET A 114 -5.30 13.02 9.80
CA MET A 114 -6.21 13.36 10.92
C MET A 114 -7.29 14.39 10.55
N ARG A 115 -7.54 14.66 9.27
CA ARG A 115 -8.59 15.60 8.80
C ARG A 115 -9.32 15.09 7.54
N LEU A 116 -9.89 13.89 7.61
CA LEU A 116 -10.98 13.44 6.75
C LEU A 116 -12.08 12.89 7.64
#